data_AF-A0A127QEG4-F1
#
_entry.id   AF-A0A127QEG4-F1
#
_cell.length_a   1.000
_cell.length_b   1.000
_cell.length_c   1.000
_cell.angle_alpha   90.00
_cell.angle_beta   90.00
_cell.angle_gamma   90.00
#
_symmetry.space_group_name_H-M   'P 1'
#
loop_
_entity.id
_entity.type
_entity.pdbx_description
1 polymer ?
#
loop_
_entity_poly.entity_id
_entity_poly.type
_entity_poly.pdbx_seq_one_letter_code
_entity_poly.pdbx_strand_id
1 'polypeptide(L)' 'MLLPMLRDVGRERHGNILRSIAELVEQGKLKPLLDKNNFSLAQVPDAHRHLESGNAIGKVVIDIE' A
#
# COMPACT_ATOMS: atom_id res chain seq x y z
N MET A 1 -3.61 -1.24 -11.11
CA MET A 1 -4.63 -0.44 -11.82
C MET A 1 -5.96 -0.64 -11.11
N LEU A 2 -6.60 0.44 -10.63
CA LEU A 2 -7.87 0.38 -9.87
C LEU A 2 -9.09 0.10 -10.75
N LEU A 3 -9.12 0.61 -11.98
CA LEU A 3 -10.29 0.54 -12.87
C LEU A 3 -10.83 -0.89 -13.12
N PRO A 4 -10.00 -1.93 -13.38
CA PRO A 4 -10.49 -3.30 -13.52
C PRO A 4 -11.13 -3.83 -12.22
N MET A 5 -10.55 -3.51 -11.06
CA MET A 5 -11.09 -3.92 -9.76
C MET A 5 -12.44 -3.27 -9.46
N LEU A 6 -12.62 -1.99 -9.84
CA LEU A 6 -13.88 -1.27 -9.70
C LEU A 6 -14.99 -1.81 -10.61
N ARG A 7 -14.62 -2.53 -11.68
CA ARG A 7 -15.56 -3.15 -12.64
C ARG A 7 -15.65 -4.67 -12.49
N ASP A 8 -15.09 -5.21 -11.41
CA ASP A 8 -15.02 -6.64 -11.11
C ASP A 8 -14.33 -7.51 -12.17
N VAL A 9 -13.52 -6.89 -13.02
CA VAL A 9 -12.78 -7.59 -14.08
C VAL A 9 -11.47 -8.15 -13.53
N GLY A 10 -11.31 -9.47 -13.59
CA GLY A 10 -10.06 -10.15 -13.21
C GLY A 10 -9.81 -10.17 -11.70
N ARG A 11 -10.84 -10.04 -10.87
CA ARG A 11 -10.72 -10.04 -9.40
C ARG A 11 -10.05 -11.30 -8.85
N GLU A 12 -10.43 -12.47 -9.35
CA GLU A 12 -9.85 -13.76 -8.95
C GLU A 12 -8.32 -13.77 -9.15
N ARG A 13 -7.86 -13.30 -10.32
CA ARG A 13 -6.42 -13.19 -10.63
C ARG A 13 -5.68 -12.31 -9.62
N HIS A 14 -6.26 -11.19 -9.20
CA HIS A 14 -5.67 -10.34 -8.18
C HIS A 14 -5.62 -11.05 -6.82
N GLY A 15 -6.66 -11.81 -6.47
CA GLY A 15 -6.67 -12.64 -5.26
C GLY A 15 -5.55 -13.69 -5.27
N ASN A 16 -5.33 -14.37 -6.39
CA ASN A 16 -4.23 -15.33 -6.54
C ASN A 16 -2.86 -14.66 -6.36
N ILE A 17 -2.65 -13.47 -6.93
CA ILE A 17 -1.42 -12.70 -6.75
C ILE A 17 -1.21 -12.33 -5.28
N LEU A 18 -2.25 -11.83 -4.61
CA LEU A 18 -2.18 -11.44 -3.20
C LEU A 18 -1.90 -12.63 -2.29
N ARG A 19 -2.45 -13.82 -2.59
CA ARG A 19 -2.16 -15.05 -1.85
C ARG A 19 -0.68 -15.44 -1.95
N SER A 20 -0.12 -15.44 -3.16
CA SER A 20 1.31 -15.72 -3.34
C SER A 20 2.20 -14.68 -2.65
N ILE A 21 1.80 -13.40 -2.64
CA ILE A 21 2.52 -12.35 -1.91
C ILE A 21 2.46 -12.62 -0.40
N ALA A 22 1.31 -13.01 0.15
CA ALA A 22 1.16 -13.32 1.57
C ALA A 22 2.10 -14.45 2.01
N GLU A 23 2.17 -15.54 1.25
CA GLU A 23 3.10 -16.66 1.51
C GLU A 23 4.57 -16.19 1.57
N LEU A 24 4.97 -15.25 0.71
CA LEU A 24 6.33 -14.68 0.74
C LEU A 24 6.58 -13.79 1.96
N VAL A 25 5.56 -13.04 2.40
CA VAL A 25 5.63 -12.20 3.61
C VAL A 25 5.74 -13.05 4.86
N GLU A 26 4.91 -14.09 4.98
CA GLU A 26 4.92 -15.04 6.11
C GLU A 26 6.27 -15.76 6.24
N GLN A 27 6.90 -16.09 5.10
CA GLN A 27 8.24 -16.68 5.07
C GLN A 27 9.36 -15.67 5.33
N GLY A 28 9.06 -14.38 5.54
CA GLY A 28 10.04 -13.31 5.72
C GLY A 28 10.85 -12.98 4.46
N LYS A 29 10.46 -13.52 3.29
CA LYS A 29 11.14 -13.30 2.00
C LYS A 29 10.76 -11.98 1.34
N LEU A 30 9.63 -11.40 1.75
CA LEU A 30 9.16 -10.11 1.29
C LEU A 30 8.81 -9.23 2.48
N LYS A 31 9.42 -8.05 2.56
CA LYS A 31 9.08 -7.02 3.54
C LYS A 31 8.83 -5.70 2.82
N PRO A 32 7.66 -5.06 2.98
CA PRO A 32 7.44 -3.75 2.41
C PRO A 32 8.36 -2.72 3.07
N LEU A 33 8.94 -1.83 2.27
CA LEU A 33 9.62 -0.65 2.77
C LEU A 33 8.57 0.41 3.08
N LEU A 34 8.39 0.73 4.36
CA LEU A 34 7.46 1.76 4.82
C LEU A 34 8.24 3.03 5.16
N ASP A 35 7.62 4.17 4.85
CA ASP A 35 8.09 5.45 5.36
C ASP A 35 7.92 5.48 6.88
N LYS A 36 8.81 6.18 7.58
CA LYS A 36 8.78 6.24 9.05
C LYS A 36 7.67 7.14 9.57
N ASN A 37 7.15 8.05 8.75
CA ASN A 37 6.11 8.98 9.16
C ASN A 37 4.74 8.29 9.05
N ASN A 38 4.00 8.32 10.16
CA ASN A 38 2.60 7.90 10.20
C ASN A 38 1.70 9.13 10.14
N PHE A 39 0.64 9.04 9.35
CA PHE A 39 -0.36 10.10 9.22
C PHE A 39 -1.72 9.52 9.58
N SER A 40 -2.52 10.24 10.36
CA SER A 40 -3.92 9.89 10.56
C SER A 40 -4.76 10.22 9.33
N LEU A 41 -6.00 9.71 9.28
CA LEU A 41 -6.96 10.05 8.21
C LEU A 41 -7.18 11.58 8.05
N ALA A 42 -7.14 12.35 9.15
CA ALA A 42 -7.26 13.81 9.10
C ALA A 42 -6.05 14.50 8.44
N GLN A 43 -4.90 13.81 8.38
CA GLN A 43 -3.63 14.32 7.88
C GLN A 43 -3.31 13.86 6.45
N VAL A 44 -4.28 13.29 5.73
CA VAL A 44 -4.12 12.90 4.31
C VAL A 44 -3.49 14.01 3.45
N PRO A 45 -3.87 15.31 3.57
CA PRO A 45 -3.21 16.36 2.81
C PRO A 45 -1.71 16.48 3.09
N ASP A 46 -1.27 16.28 4.34
CA ASP A 46 0.15 16.29 4.72
C ASP A 46 0.89 15.07 4.18
N ALA A 47 0.27 13.89 4.25
CA ALA A 47 0.81 12.66 3.69
C ALA A 47 1.09 12.78 2.18
N HIS A 48 0.16 13.39 1.43
CA HIS A 48 0.35 13.68 0.01
C HIS A 48 1.49 14.66 -0.23
N ARG A 49 1.55 15.78 0.51
CA ARG A 49 2.67 16.72 0.41
C ARG A 49 4.01 16.06 0.70
N HIS A 50 4.10 15.20 1.72
CA HIS A 50 5.31 14.46 2.07
C HIS A 50 5.74 13.54 0.92
N LEU A 51 4.80 12.75 0.37
CA LEU A 51 5.07 11.86 -0.76
C LEU A 51 5.52 12.64 -2.01
N GLU A 52 4.82 13.72 -2.35
CA GLU A 52 5.12 14.56 -3.52
C GLU A 52 6.44 15.33 -3.38
N SER A 53 6.88 15.61 -2.16
CA SER A 53 8.17 16.27 -1.91
C SER A 53 9.38 15.42 -2.30
N GLY A 54 9.20 14.12 -2.51
CA GLY A 54 10.29 13.17 -2.80
C GLY A 54 11.11 12.75 -1.58
N ASN A 55 10.80 13.27 -0.38
CA ASN A 55 11.47 12.92 0.87
C ASN A 55 11.00 11.57 1.46
N ALA A 56 9.88 11.04 0.97
CA ALA A 56 9.34 9.78 1.45
C ALA A 56 10.22 8.60 1.04
N ILE A 57 10.60 7.76 1.99
CA ILE A 57 11.36 6.52 1.74
C ILE A 57 10.42 5.34 1.91
N GLY A 58 9.99 4.76 0.79
CA GLY A 58 9.05 3.64 0.78
C GLY A 58 7.59 4.06 0.65
N LYS A 59 6.68 3.27 1.23
CA LYS A 59 5.24 3.54 1.21
C LYS A 59 4.83 4.40 2.41
N VAL A 60 4.15 5.51 2.14
CA VAL A 60 3.48 6.33 3.14
C VAL A 60 2.21 5.62 3.61
N VAL A 61 1.97 5.60 4.92
CA VAL A 61 0.85 4.93 5.56
C VAL A 61 -0.12 5.95 6.13
N ILE A 62 -1.41 5.74 5.87
CA ILE A 62 -2.49 6.41 6.59
C ILE A 62 -3.04 5.43 7.62
N ASP A 63 -2.98 5.82 8.88
CA ASP A 63 -3.58 5.11 9.99
C ASP A 63 -5.04 5.57 10.17
N ILE A 64 -5.94 4.59 10.27
CA ILE A 64 -7.39 4.80 10.36
C ILE A 64 -7.99 4.23 11.65
N GLU A 65 -7.14 3.81 12.59
CA GLU A 65 -7.55 3.41 13.94
C GLU A 65 -8.12 4.57 14.77
#